data_AF-A0A2G9WXZ1-F1
#
_entry.id   AF-A0A2G9WXZ1-F1
#
_cell.length_a   1.000
_cell.length_b   1.000
_cell.length_c   1.000
_cell.angle_alpha   90.00
_cell.angle_beta   90.00
_cell.angle_gamma   90.00
#
_symmetry.space_group_name_H-M   'P 1'
#
loop_
_entity.id
_entity.type
_entity.pdbx_description
1 polymer ?
#
loop_
_entity_poly.entity_id
_entity_poly.type
_entity_poly.pdbx_seq_one_letter_code
_entity_poly.pdbx_strand_id
1 'polypeptide(L)'
;MPVVPRRASAPRASRRRTPFGAIPVPKRRVARRRRAPAAGDAAAGDRRLSLDSPRANTSIPLLQQEGPRLSLPKLKILLCAPRGFCAGVDRAIQIVDLALARYGAPVYVRHEIVHNKYVVEELRAKGAVFVEELDEIPDTDQPVIFSAHGVPRSVPAAAQARNLFQLDATCPLVTKVHREAEIHHRKGRHVILIGHAGHPEVIGTMGQLPEGAVTLIETVDDVGRLSFPAGTVLSYTSQTTLSVDDTRTIVEALTVRFPDIVPPHKSDICYATTNRQAAVREVAPKVDAMLVVGAPNSSNSQRLREVAAREGCARAFLIQRASDLDWAALDGIATLGITAGASAPEVLVEEIIDAFAARYDVSVETVRTAEETIAFTLPRPLRDMADQGGPEL
;
A
#
# COMPACT_ATOMS: atom_id res chain seq x y z
N MET A 1 -5.83 74.59 15.95
CA MET A 1 -6.87 74.16 16.91
C MET A 1 -7.99 73.51 16.08
N PRO A 2 -8.50 72.29 16.38
CA PRO A 2 -8.31 71.49 17.59
C PRO A 2 -7.78 70.05 17.34
N VAL A 3 -7.18 69.54 18.42
CA VAL A 3 -6.80 68.15 18.66
C VAL A 3 -8.06 67.36 19.03
N VAL A 4 -8.26 66.16 18.46
CA VAL A 4 -9.29 65.21 18.89
C VAL A 4 -8.60 64.02 19.59
N PRO A 5 -9.00 63.65 20.81
CA PRO A 5 -8.28 62.66 21.61
C PRO A 5 -8.70 61.22 21.27
N ARG A 6 -7.72 60.30 21.24
CA ARG A 6 -7.93 58.85 21.15
C ARG A 6 -8.45 58.30 22.48
N ARG A 7 -9.56 57.56 22.43
CA ARG A 7 -10.14 56.81 23.55
C ARG A 7 -9.25 55.63 23.96
N ALA A 8 -9.07 55.46 25.26
CA ALA A 8 -8.42 54.32 25.88
C ALA A 8 -9.30 53.06 25.81
N SER A 9 -8.69 51.93 25.45
CA SER A 9 -9.28 50.60 25.42
C SER A 9 -9.10 49.88 26.76
N ALA A 10 -10.20 49.35 27.33
CA ALA A 10 -10.22 48.54 28.54
C ALA A 10 -9.60 47.13 28.33
N PRO A 11 -9.04 46.49 29.38
CA PRO A 11 -8.40 45.19 29.26
C PRO A 11 -9.40 44.02 29.23
N ARG A 12 -9.16 43.05 28.33
CA ARG A 12 -9.93 41.79 28.25
C ARG A 12 -9.50 40.83 29.37
N ALA A 13 -10.50 40.33 30.10
CA ALA A 13 -10.36 39.30 31.13
C ALA A 13 -9.95 37.94 30.55
N SER A 14 -9.04 37.27 31.25
CA SER A 14 -8.54 35.93 30.96
C SER A 14 -9.56 34.86 31.39
N ARG A 15 -9.98 34.00 30.46
CA ARG A 15 -10.77 32.80 30.77
C ARG A 15 -9.82 31.64 31.07
N ARG A 16 -9.83 31.18 32.32
CA ARG A 16 -9.17 29.94 32.78
C ARG A 16 -9.84 28.72 32.14
N ARG A 17 -9.02 27.80 31.61
CA ARG A 17 -9.42 26.47 31.15
C ARG A 17 -9.55 25.52 32.35
N THR A 18 -10.65 24.79 32.44
CA THR A 18 -10.80 23.61 33.30
C THR A 18 -10.38 22.34 32.53
N PRO A 19 -9.84 21.30 33.19
CA PRO A 19 -9.43 20.07 32.53
C PRO A 19 -10.60 19.08 32.38
N PHE A 20 -10.59 18.36 31.25
CA PHE A 20 -11.51 17.29 30.90
C PHE A 20 -11.33 16.07 31.82
N GLY A 21 -12.44 15.56 32.38
CA GLY A 21 -12.52 14.30 33.10
C GLY A 21 -12.56 13.10 32.16
N ALA A 22 -11.86 12.04 32.54
CA ALA A 22 -11.78 10.77 31.83
C ALA A 22 -13.08 9.95 31.94
N ILE A 23 -13.50 9.33 30.83
CA ILE A 23 -14.64 8.41 30.74
C ILE A 23 -14.10 6.96 30.78
N PRO A 24 -14.62 6.07 31.64
CA PRO A 24 -14.14 4.68 31.72
C PRO A 24 -14.81 3.76 30.68
N VAL A 25 -14.00 2.89 30.06
CA VAL A 25 -14.41 1.85 29.10
C VAL A 25 -14.76 0.55 29.82
N PRO A 26 -15.90 -0.13 29.53
CA PRO A 26 -16.22 -1.41 30.14
C PRO A 26 -15.57 -2.60 29.39
N LYS A 27 -14.95 -3.51 30.15
CA LYS A 27 -14.34 -4.76 29.68
C LYS A 27 -15.42 -5.79 29.33
N ARG A 28 -15.46 -6.29 28.09
CA ARG A 28 -16.29 -7.44 27.68
C ARG A 28 -15.61 -8.77 28.04
N ARG A 29 -16.35 -9.64 28.75
CA ARG A 29 -15.99 -11.04 29.04
C ARG A 29 -16.27 -11.92 27.82
N VAL A 30 -15.30 -12.74 27.42
CA VAL A 30 -15.43 -13.76 26.37
C VAL A 30 -15.96 -15.06 27.02
N ALA A 31 -17.12 -15.54 26.57
CA ALA A 31 -17.69 -16.83 26.98
C ALA A 31 -17.19 -17.94 26.04
N ARG A 32 -16.52 -18.95 26.60
CA ARG A 32 -16.13 -20.19 25.89
C ARG A 32 -17.35 -21.07 25.63
N ARG A 33 -17.66 -21.36 24.37
CA ARG A 33 -18.64 -22.41 23.99
C ARG A 33 -17.98 -23.79 24.02
N ARG A 34 -18.60 -24.73 24.75
CA ARG A 34 -18.28 -26.16 24.75
C ARG A 34 -18.95 -26.85 23.56
N ARG A 35 -18.22 -27.72 22.85
CA ARG A 35 -18.76 -28.67 21.85
C ARG A 35 -19.46 -29.83 22.58
N ALA A 36 -20.62 -30.25 22.07
CA ALA A 36 -21.32 -31.48 22.44
C ALA A 36 -20.78 -32.67 21.62
N PRO A 37 -20.84 -33.92 22.12
CA PRO A 37 -20.50 -35.11 21.35
C PRO A 37 -21.74 -35.69 20.65
N ALA A 38 -21.52 -36.36 19.51
CA ALA A 38 -22.52 -37.14 18.81
C ALA A 38 -22.57 -38.58 19.37
N ALA A 39 -23.78 -39.08 19.64
CA ALA A 39 -24.13 -40.50 19.77
C ALA A 39 -24.25 -41.10 18.35
N GLY A 40 -23.81 -42.33 18.06
CA GLY A 40 -24.51 -43.61 18.36
C GLY A 40 -25.49 -43.94 17.21
N ASP A 41 -25.70 -45.15 16.71
CA ASP A 41 -25.23 -46.50 17.02
C ASP A 41 -25.77 -47.45 15.91
N ALA A 42 -25.36 -48.72 15.95
CA ALA A 42 -26.02 -49.92 15.38
C ALA A 42 -25.96 -50.24 13.86
N ALA A 43 -25.49 -51.45 13.51
CA ALA A 43 -26.33 -52.66 13.53
C ALA A 43 -25.60 -53.94 13.05
N ALA A 44 -25.87 -55.05 13.78
CA ALA A 44 -25.97 -56.47 13.41
C ALA A 44 -24.78 -57.18 12.69
N GLY A 45 -24.32 -58.38 13.04
CA GLY A 45 -24.91 -59.47 13.81
C GLY A 45 -25.15 -60.71 12.93
N ASP A 46 -24.25 -61.72 12.97
CA ASP A 46 -24.53 -63.10 13.43
C ASP A 46 -23.69 -64.23 12.74
N ARG A 47 -23.22 -65.12 13.63
CA ARG A 47 -22.89 -66.57 13.55
C ARG A 47 -21.84 -67.20 12.61
N ARG A 48 -20.73 -67.58 13.28
CA ARG A 48 -20.12 -68.93 13.50
C ARG A 48 -19.88 -69.87 12.31
N LEU A 49 -18.63 -70.35 12.19
CA LEU A 49 -18.24 -71.75 12.42
C LEU A 49 -16.71 -71.84 12.65
N SER A 50 -16.33 -72.71 13.60
CA SER A 50 -14.98 -73.00 14.07
C SER A 50 -14.29 -74.02 13.16
N LEU A 51 -12.95 -74.00 13.10
CA LEU A 51 -12.06 -75.18 13.11
C LEU A 51 -10.59 -74.74 13.36
N ASP A 52 -9.96 -75.38 14.35
CA ASP A 52 -8.62 -75.13 14.88
C ASP A 52 -7.46 -75.54 13.95
N SER A 53 -6.40 -74.73 13.88
CA SER A 53 -5.02 -75.24 14.12
C SER A 53 -3.97 -74.12 14.24
N PRO A 54 -2.91 -74.34 15.06
CA PRO A 54 -2.02 -73.28 15.53
C PRO A 54 -0.80 -73.15 14.62
N ARG A 55 -0.51 -71.93 14.12
CA ARG A 55 0.80 -71.65 13.51
C ARG A 55 1.31 -70.26 13.89
N ALA A 56 2.39 -70.31 14.68
CA ALA A 56 3.50 -69.38 14.75
C ALA A 56 3.17 -67.88 14.83
N ASN A 57 3.07 -67.41 16.07
CA ASN A 57 3.25 -66.02 16.42
C ASN A 57 4.73 -65.62 16.18
N THR A 58 5.05 -65.14 14.98
CA THR A 58 6.26 -64.35 14.73
C THR A 58 5.84 -62.92 14.45
N SER A 59 5.44 -62.22 15.51
CA SER A 59 5.43 -60.77 15.56
C SER A 59 6.88 -60.28 15.39
N ILE A 60 7.27 -60.03 14.14
CA ILE A 60 8.41 -59.17 13.85
C ILE A 60 8.02 -57.79 14.39
N PRO A 61 8.73 -57.22 15.38
CA PRO A 61 8.54 -55.82 15.68
C PRO A 61 8.99 -55.08 14.42
N LEU A 62 8.05 -54.44 13.71
CA LEU A 62 8.40 -53.32 12.86
C LEU A 62 9.02 -52.30 13.81
N LEU A 63 10.34 -52.32 13.91
CA LEU A 63 11.12 -51.17 14.30
C LEU A 63 10.68 -50.07 13.34
N GLN A 64 9.80 -49.19 13.82
CA GLN A 64 9.70 -47.84 13.28
C GLN A 64 11.09 -47.26 13.48
N GLN A 65 11.94 -47.45 12.46
CA GLN A 65 13.13 -46.66 12.30
C GLN A 65 12.64 -45.25 11.98
N GLU A 66 12.35 -44.47 13.03
CA GLU A 66 12.50 -43.04 12.95
C GLU A 66 14.00 -42.77 12.76
N GLY A 67 14.46 -42.87 11.51
CA GLY A 67 15.74 -42.34 11.12
C GLY A 67 15.82 -40.87 11.54
N PRO A 68 17.02 -40.34 11.84
CA PRO A 68 17.15 -38.97 12.29
C PRO A 68 16.45 -38.06 11.27
N ARG A 69 15.35 -37.41 11.68
CA ARG A 69 14.84 -36.26 10.91
C ARG A 69 16.00 -35.29 10.91
N LEU A 70 16.68 -35.17 9.77
CA LEU A 70 17.69 -34.13 9.57
C LEU A 70 17.00 -32.82 9.94
N SER A 71 17.44 -32.22 11.05
CA SER A 71 16.89 -30.95 11.51
C SER A 71 17.13 -29.95 10.40
N LEU A 72 16.07 -29.31 9.92
CA LEU A 72 16.18 -28.29 8.89
C LEU A 72 17.17 -27.20 9.33
N PRO A 73 17.94 -26.61 8.41
CA PRO A 73 18.81 -25.48 8.74
C PRO A 73 17.99 -24.33 9.32
N LYS A 74 18.54 -23.62 10.31
CA LYS A 74 17.84 -22.50 10.94
C LYS A 74 17.85 -21.28 10.04
N LEU A 75 16.73 -20.57 10.00
CA LEU A 75 16.62 -19.27 9.33
C LEU A 75 15.85 -18.30 10.22
N LYS A 76 16.39 -17.10 10.43
CA LYS A 76 15.68 -16.01 11.08
C LYS A 76 15.07 -15.07 10.04
N ILE A 77 13.77 -14.85 10.08
CA ILE A 77 13.07 -13.87 9.25
C ILE A 77 12.80 -12.62 10.09
N LEU A 78 13.33 -11.47 9.64
CA LEU A 78 12.97 -10.16 10.14
C LEU A 78 11.90 -9.54 9.25
N LEU A 79 10.69 -9.45 9.76
CA LEU A 79 9.53 -8.99 9.00
C LEU A 79 9.27 -7.51 9.29
N CYS A 80 9.38 -6.66 8.27
CA CYS A 80 9.17 -5.23 8.39
C CYS A 80 7.72 -4.90 8.79
N ALA A 81 7.54 -3.95 9.71
CA ALA A 81 6.23 -3.35 10.01
C ALA A 81 6.34 -1.82 10.15
N PRO A 82 5.60 -1.02 9.37
CA PRO A 82 4.55 -1.45 8.42
C PRO A 82 5.10 -2.01 7.10
N ARG A 83 4.27 -2.81 6.42
CA ARG A 83 4.48 -3.41 5.10
C ARG A 83 3.12 -3.61 4.41
N GLY A 84 3.10 -3.92 3.12
CA GLY A 84 1.88 -4.32 2.41
C GLY A 84 0.91 -3.15 2.23
N PHE A 85 -0.40 -3.42 2.16
CA PHE A 85 -1.43 -2.42 1.85
C PHE A 85 -1.40 -1.15 2.71
N CYS A 86 -1.56 0.01 2.06
CA CYS A 86 -1.81 1.28 2.72
C CYS A 86 -3.30 1.65 2.61
N ALA A 87 -3.74 2.67 3.36
CA ALA A 87 -5.15 3.09 3.38
C ALA A 87 -5.68 3.52 2.00
N GLY A 88 -4.82 4.05 1.13
CA GLY A 88 -5.20 4.43 -0.23
C GLY A 88 -5.45 3.23 -1.13
N VAL A 89 -4.61 2.22 -1.03
CA VAL A 89 -4.73 0.96 -1.79
C VAL A 89 -5.94 0.15 -1.32
N ASP A 90 -6.08 -0.02 0.00
CA ASP A 90 -7.23 -0.72 0.60
C ASP A 90 -8.55 -0.08 0.15
N ARG A 91 -8.67 1.25 0.27
CA ARG A 91 -9.82 2.00 -0.26
C ARG A 91 -10.06 1.74 -1.75
N ALA A 92 -9.03 1.74 -2.58
CA ALA A 92 -9.19 1.59 -4.03
C ALA A 92 -9.68 0.20 -4.42
N ILE A 93 -9.15 -0.85 -3.79
CA ILE A 93 -9.60 -2.23 -4.00
C ILE A 93 -11.05 -2.39 -3.53
N GLN A 94 -11.37 -1.90 -2.33
CA GLN A 94 -12.75 -1.93 -1.80
C GLN A 94 -13.76 -1.20 -2.71
N ILE A 95 -13.37 -0.13 -3.39
CA ILE A 95 -14.25 0.56 -4.34
C ILE A 95 -14.62 -0.36 -5.51
N VAL A 96 -13.66 -1.13 -6.04
CA VAL A 96 -13.93 -2.07 -7.13
C VAL A 96 -14.80 -3.23 -6.64
N ASP A 97 -14.44 -3.86 -5.52
CA ASP A 97 -15.20 -4.98 -4.95
C ASP A 97 -16.65 -4.59 -4.61
N LEU A 98 -16.85 -3.43 -3.97
CA LEU A 98 -18.19 -2.95 -3.63
C LEU A 98 -18.97 -2.51 -4.88
N ALA A 99 -18.31 -1.96 -5.90
CA ALA A 99 -18.97 -1.67 -7.17
C ALA A 99 -19.45 -2.94 -7.84
N LEU A 100 -18.63 -4.00 -7.89
CA LEU A 100 -19.01 -5.31 -8.42
C LEU A 100 -20.16 -5.92 -7.62
N ALA A 101 -20.12 -5.84 -6.29
CA ALA A 101 -21.18 -6.33 -5.42
C ALA A 101 -22.50 -5.57 -5.61
N ARG A 102 -22.45 -4.26 -5.88
CA ARG A 102 -23.64 -3.40 -6.00
C ARG A 102 -24.27 -3.43 -7.39
N TYR A 103 -23.45 -3.33 -8.42
CA TYR A 103 -23.88 -3.07 -9.80
C TYR A 103 -23.73 -4.30 -10.70
N GLY A 104 -23.06 -5.35 -10.22
CA GLY A 104 -22.73 -6.54 -11.01
C GLY A 104 -21.57 -6.31 -11.97
N ALA A 105 -21.19 -7.36 -12.68
CA ALA A 105 -20.19 -7.27 -13.75
C ALA A 105 -20.84 -6.82 -15.08
N PRO A 106 -20.11 -6.08 -15.95
CA PRO A 106 -18.73 -5.61 -15.75
C PRO A 106 -18.67 -4.31 -14.94
N VAL A 107 -17.57 -4.13 -14.20
CA VAL A 107 -17.14 -2.81 -13.68
C VAL A 107 -15.87 -2.41 -14.41
N TYR A 108 -15.85 -1.25 -15.05
CA TYR A 108 -14.69 -0.79 -15.81
C TYR A 108 -13.72 -0.04 -14.90
N VAL A 109 -12.42 -0.26 -15.08
CA VAL A 109 -11.36 0.43 -14.34
C VAL A 109 -10.35 1.00 -15.34
N ARG A 110 -10.12 2.31 -15.29
CA ARG A 110 -9.12 2.97 -16.15
C ARG A 110 -7.73 2.81 -15.54
N HIS A 111 -6.84 2.15 -16.28
CA HIS A 111 -5.55 1.59 -15.87
C HIS A 111 -5.71 0.55 -14.73
N GLU A 112 -4.60 -0.11 -14.36
CA GLU A 112 -4.57 -0.93 -13.15
C GLU A 112 -5.01 -0.12 -11.92
N ILE A 113 -5.90 -0.70 -11.09
CA ILE A 113 -6.42 -0.03 -9.87
C ILE A 113 -5.26 0.33 -8.92
N VAL A 114 -4.27 -0.56 -8.85
CA VAL A 114 -2.98 -0.46 -8.17
C VAL A 114 -1.95 -1.26 -8.96
N HIS A 115 -0.66 -0.89 -8.90
CA HIS A 115 0.42 -1.66 -9.55
C HIS A 115 0.74 -2.96 -8.81
N ASN A 116 -0.12 -3.97 -8.97
CA ASN A 116 0.07 -5.33 -8.48
C ASN A 116 -0.75 -6.34 -9.31
N LYS A 117 -0.05 -7.22 -10.03
CA LYS A 117 -0.68 -8.21 -10.91
C LYS A 117 -1.64 -9.16 -10.18
N TYR A 118 -1.30 -9.61 -8.97
CA TYR A 118 -2.17 -10.51 -8.19
C TYR A 118 -3.53 -9.86 -7.94
N VAL A 119 -3.53 -8.61 -7.48
CA VAL A 119 -4.76 -7.83 -7.22
C VAL A 119 -5.56 -7.60 -8.50
N VAL A 120 -4.88 -7.24 -9.59
CA VAL A 120 -5.54 -7.01 -10.90
C VAL A 120 -6.22 -8.30 -11.40
N GLU A 121 -5.53 -9.43 -11.36
CA GLU A 121 -6.09 -10.71 -11.80
C GLU A 121 -7.23 -11.20 -10.90
N GLU A 122 -7.14 -10.99 -9.58
CA GLU A 122 -8.23 -11.30 -8.66
C GLU A 122 -9.50 -10.50 -8.99
N LEU A 123 -9.36 -9.19 -9.22
CA LEU A 123 -10.50 -8.34 -9.59
C LEU A 123 -11.05 -8.67 -10.98
N ARG A 124 -10.18 -9.03 -11.95
CA ARG A 124 -10.62 -9.53 -13.26
C ARG A 124 -11.47 -10.79 -13.12
N ALA A 125 -11.05 -11.73 -12.29
CA ALA A 125 -11.80 -12.95 -12.02
C ALA A 125 -13.17 -12.67 -11.38
N LYS A 126 -13.32 -11.58 -10.64
CA LYS A 126 -14.60 -11.11 -10.07
C LYS A 126 -15.47 -10.32 -11.08
N GLY A 127 -14.95 -9.98 -12.26
CA GLY A 127 -15.69 -9.29 -13.33
C GLY A 127 -15.29 -7.83 -13.57
N ALA A 128 -14.17 -7.36 -13.03
CA ALA A 128 -13.60 -6.07 -13.39
C ALA A 128 -12.95 -6.11 -14.79
N VAL A 129 -13.15 -5.06 -15.58
CA VAL A 129 -12.57 -4.90 -16.91
C VAL A 129 -11.61 -3.70 -16.88
N PHE A 130 -10.32 -3.97 -17.03
CA PHE A 130 -9.29 -2.93 -17.04
C PHE A 130 -9.07 -2.43 -18.46
N VAL A 131 -9.14 -1.12 -18.67
CA VAL A 131 -8.95 -0.43 -19.96
C VAL A 131 -7.85 0.62 -19.82
N GLU A 132 -7.16 0.95 -20.91
CA GLU A 132 -6.19 2.04 -20.91
C GLU A 132 -6.91 3.39 -21.08
N GLU A 133 -7.82 3.47 -22.05
CA GLU A 133 -8.55 4.67 -22.41
C GLU A 133 -10.08 4.50 -22.32
N LEU A 134 -10.77 5.64 -22.20
CA LEU A 134 -12.21 5.64 -22.00
C LEU A 134 -12.97 5.18 -23.24
N ASP A 135 -12.45 5.35 -24.46
CA ASP A 135 -13.08 4.96 -25.72
C ASP A 135 -13.16 3.43 -25.92
N GLU A 136 -12.35 2.66 -25.20
CA GLU A 136 -12.46 1.20 -25.10
C GLU A 136 -13.72 0.74 -24.34
N ILE A 137 -14.35 1.65 -23.57
CA ILE A 137 -15.57 1.36 -22.82
C ILE A 137 -16.78 1.57 -23.76
N PRO A 138 -17.64 0.56 -23.98
CA PRO A 138 -18.87 0.72 -24.76
C PRO A 138 -19.85 1.66 -24.03
N ASP A 139 -20.83 2.21 -24.74
CA ASP A 139 -21.89 2.97 -24.08
C ASP A 139 -22.64 2.08 -23.08
N THR A 140 -22.65 2.50 -21.82
CA THR A 140 -23.06 1.66 -20.69
C THR A 140 -23.46 2.50 -19.48
N ASP A 141 -24.37 1.96 -18.67
CA ASP A 141 -24.72 2.49 -17.35
C ASP A 141 -23.83 1.88 -16.23
N GLN A 142 -22.92 0.97 -16.59
CA GLN A 142 -22.02 0.33 -15.64
C GLN A 142 -20.96 1.32 -15.09
N PRO A 143 -20.48 1.13 -13.85
CA PRO A 143 -19.50 2.03 -13.25
C PRO A 143 -18.15 2.03 -13.99
N VAL A 144 -17.56 3.23 -14.08
CA VAL A 144 -16.19 3.46 -14.53
C VAL A 144 -15.38 4.01 -13.36
N ILE A 145 -14.33 3.29 -12.96
CA ILE A 145 -13.49 3.60 -11.81
C ILE A 145 -12.16 4.20 -12.29
N PHE A 146 -11.77 5.35 -11.74
CA PHE A 146 -10.43 5.91 -11.93
C PHE A 146 -9.47 5.35 -10.88
N SER A 147 -8.27 4.92 -11.28
CA SER A 147 -7.30 4.26 -10.40
C SER A 147 -6.82 5.12 -9.22
N ALA A 148 -6.16 4.48 -8.24
CA ALA A 148 -5.66 5.14 -7.04
C ALA A 148 -4.62 6.25 -7.33
N HIS A 149 -3.97 6.19 -8.49
CA HIS A 149 -2.89 7.10 -8.91
C HIS A 149 -3.39 8.48 -9.34
N GLY A 150 -4.70 8.66 -9.55
CA GLY A 150 -5.25 9.91 -10.07
C GLY A 150 -5.17 10.01 -11.59
N VAL A 151 -6.00 10.90 -12.15
CA VAL A 151 -6.13 11.12 -13.59
C VAL A 151 -6.09 12.61 -13.94
N PRO A 152 -5.63 12.98 -15.15
CA PRO A 152 -5.73 14.35 -15.68
C PRO A 152 -7.17 14.88 -15.69
N ARG A 153 -7.35 16.20 -15.66
CA ARG A 153 -8.70 16.83 -15.75
C ARG A 153 -9.46 16.48 -17.02
N SER A 154 -8.75 16.17 -18.10
CA SER A 154 -9.35 15.73 -19.36
C SER A 154 -10.13 14.42 -19.23
N VAL A 155 -9.73 13.52 -18.32
CA VAL A 155 -10.35 12.20 -18.18
C VAL A 155 -11.76 12.29 -17.56
N PRO A 156 -11.99 12.91 -16.39
CA PRO A 156 -13.35 13.11 -15.88
C PRO A 156 -14.23 13.95 -16.83
N ALA A 157 -13.66 14.93 -17.52
CA ALA A 157 -14.39 15.73 -18.51
C ALA A 157 -14.86 14.88 -19.70
N ALA A 158 -14.00 14.00 -20.24
CA ALA A 158 -14.36 13.07 -21.30
C ALA A 158 -15.40 12.05 -20.84
N ALA A 159 -15.26 11.49 -19.63
CA ALA A 159 -16.25 10.59 -19.06
C ALA A 159 -17.61 11.28 -18.86
N GLN A 160 -17.62 12.55 -18.44
CA GLN A 160 -18.85 13.34 -18.31
C GLN A 160 -19.49 13.62 -19.68
N ALA A 161 -18.69 13.96 -20.70
CA ALA A 161 -19.20 14.17 -22.06
C ALA A 161 -19.86 12.92 -22.65
N ARG A 162 -19.43 11.73 -22.21
CA ARG A 162 -20.02 10.43 -22.57
C ARG A 162 -21.13 9.96 -21.61
N ASN A 163 -21.50 10.75 -20.61
CA ASN A 163 -22.47 10.38 -19.57
C ASN A 163 -22.12 9.09 -18.79
N LEU A 164 -20.83 8.77 -18.65
CA LEU A 164 -20.38 7.58 -17.90
C LEU A 164 -20.56 7.79 -16.39
N PHE A 165 -21.05 6.75 -15.71
CA PHE A 165 -21.17 6.75 -14.25
C PHE A 165 -19.80 6.54 -13.59
N GLN A 166 -19.25 7.59 -13.00
CA GLN A 166 -17.87 7.62 -12.51
C GLN A 166 -17.77 7.36 -11.01
N LEU A 167 -16.75 6.57 -10.61
CA LEU A 167 -16.33 6.38 -9.23
C LEU A 167 -14.83 6.68 -9.10
N ASP A 168 -14.47 7.67 -8.28
CA ASP A 168 -13.09 8.10 -8.14
C ASP A 168 -12.38 7.35 -7.00
N ALA A 169 -11.49 6.43 -7.36
CA ALA A 169 -10.65 5.70 -6.42
C ALA A 169 -9.30 6.38 -6.13
N THR A 170 -9.04 7.58 -6.70
CA THR A 170 -7.83 8.37 -6.42
C THR A 170 -7.58 8.44 -4.92
N CYS A 171 -6.34 8.14 -4.51
CA CYS A 171 -5.94 8.23 -3.12
C CYS A 171 -6.10 9.68 -2.63
N PRO A 172 -6.75 9.93 -1.47
CA PRO A 172 -6.90 11.30 -0.95
C PRO A 172 -5.58 12.07 -0.77
N LEU A 173 -4.45 11.37 -0.60
CA LEU A 173 -3.13 11.99 -0.53
C LEU A 173 -2.58 12.40 -1.91
N VAL A 174 -2.98 11.73 -2.98
CA VAL A 174 -2.74 12.19 -4.35
C VAL A 174 -3.65 13.38 -4.69
N THR A 175 -4.94 13.31 -4.29
CA THR A 175 -5.85 14.46 -4.44
C THR A 175 -5.34 15.71 -3.70
N LYS A 176 -4.64 15.55 -2.56
CA LYS A 176 -3.97 16.65 -1.86
C LYS A 176 -2.92 17.30 -2.77
N VAL A 177 -2.04 16.52 -3.40
CA VAL A 177 -1.01 16.99 -4.35
C VAL A 177 -1.64 17.73 -5.52
N HIS A 178 -2.69 17.15 -6.14
CA HIS A 178 -3.44 17.81 -7.21
C HIS A 178 -3.96 19.20 -6.79
N ARG A 179 -4.58 19.29 -5.61
CA ARG A 179 -5.12 20.55 -5.08
C ARG A 179 -4.03 21.56 -4.74
N GLU A 180 -2.90 21.11 -4.20
CA GLU A 180 -1.77 21.98 -3.91
C GLU A 180 -1.21 22.59 -5.20
N ALA A 181 -0.98 21.79 -6.24
CA ALA A 181 -0.56 22.28 -7.56
C ALA A 181 -1.53 23.35 -8.09
N GLU A 182 -2.84 23.12 -8.03
CA GLU A 182 -3.87 24.10 -8.41
C GLU A 182 -3.86 25.38 -7.56
N ILE A 183 -3.60 25.27 -6.26
CA ILE A 183 -3.49 26.43 -5.37
C ILE A 183 -2.26 27.26 -5.73
N HIS A 184 -1.13 26.60 -5.98
CA HIS A 184 0.11 27.27 -6.38
C HIS A 184 -0.05 27.98 -7.73
N HIS A 185 -0.62 27.31 -8.73
CA HIS A 185 -0.89 27.90 -10.03
C HIS A 185 -1.84 29.11 -9.94
N ARG A 186 -2.94 29.01 -9.18
CA ARG A 186 -3.85 30.15 -8.94
C ARG A 186 -3.20 31.35 -8.25
N LYS A 187 -2.12 31.12 -7.51
CA LYS A 187 -1.30 32.19 -6.89
C LYS A 187 -0.24 32.76 -7.86
N GLY A 188 -0.30 32.42 -9.15
CA GLY A 188 0.63 32.88 -10.17
C GLY A 188 2.01 32.23 -10.09
N ARG A 189 2.10 31.04 -9.49
CA ARG A 189 3.37 30.31 -9.34
C ARG A 189 3.52 29.24 -10.39
N HIS A 190 4.73 29.09 -10.91
CA HIS A 190 5.11 27.92 -11.69
C HIS A 190 5.39 26.75 -10.74
N VAL A 191 4.91 25.56 -11.09
CA VAL A 191 5.06 24.37 -10.23
C VAL A 191 6.18 23.49 -10.78
N ILE A 192 7.16 23.17 -9.95
CA ILE A 192 8.16 22.13 -10.23
C ILE A 192 7.66 20.84 -9.59
N LEU A 193 7.35 19.84 -10.41
CA LEU A 193 6.95 18.52 -9.93
C LEU A 193 8.19 17.63 -9.87
N ILE A 194 8.50 17.11 -8.69
CA ILE A 194 9.51 16.06 -8.52
C ILE A 194 8.81 14.71 -8.69
N GLY A 195 9.19 13.90 -9.67
CA GLY A 195 8.52 12.64 -9.93
C GLY A 195 9.11 11.91 -11.13
N HIS A 196 8.67 10.68 -11.38
CA HIS A 196 9.16 9.88 -12.52
C HIS A 196 8.34 10.11 -13.79
N ALA A 197 8.99 10.43 -14.90
CA ALA A 197 8.31 10.58 -16.19
C ALA A 197 7.57 9.29 -16.57
N GLY A 198 6.38 9.45 -17.15
CA GLY A 198 5.52 8.34 -17.54
C GLY A 198 4.75 7.67 -16.40
N HIS A 199 5.02 8.00 -15.13
CA HIS A 199 4.23 7.43 -14.03
C HIS A 199 2.79 7.99 -14.04
N PRO A 200 1.73 7.15 -13.88
CA PRO A 200 0.34 7.61 -13.92
C PRO A 200 0.03 8.77 -12.97
N GLU A 201 0.58 8.75 -11.76
CA GLU A 201 0.41 9.83 -10.78
C GLU A 201 1.04 11.17 -11.23
N VAL A 202 2.18 11.11 -11.93
CA VAL A 202 2.85 12.30 -12.47
C VAL A 202 2.03 12.87 -13.63
N ILE A 203 1.57 12.01 -14.54
CA ILE A 203 0.66 12.38 -15.63
C ILE A 203 -0.62 13.03 -15.07
N GLY A 204 -1.22 12.39 -14.06
CA GLY A 204 -2.40 12.89 -13.36
C GLY A 204 -2.18 14.26 -12.74
N THR A 205 -1.07 14.46 -12.03
CA THR A 205 -0.73 15.73 -11.37
C THR A 205 -0.44 16.84 -12.36
N MET A 206 0.36 16.58 -13.40
CA MET A 206 0.64 17.55 -14.46
C MET A 206 -0.63 17.94 -15.21
N GLY A 207 -1.49 16.96 -15.49
CA GLY A 207 -2.78 17.14 -16.15
C GLY A 207 -3.85 17.86 -15.33
N GLN A 208 -3.55 18.33 -14.12
CA GLN A 208 -4.42 19.24 -13.37
C GLN A 208 -4.33 20.69 -13.84
N LEU A 209 -3.24 21.05 -14.50
CA LEU A 209 -2.92 22.43 -14.85
C LEU A 209 -2.77 22.59 -16.38
N PRO A 210 -2.90 23.83 -16.90
CA PRO A 210 -2.61 24.10 -18.30
C PRO A 210 -1.17 23.70 -18.68
N GLU A 211 -0.97 23.39 -19.96
CA GLU A 211 0.36 23.12 -20.51
C GLU A 211 1.33 24.28 -20.20
N GLY A 212 2.55 23.93 -19.79
CA GLY A 212 3.56 24.89 -19.40
C GLY A 212 3.45 25.44 -17.97
N ALA A 213 2.40 25.12 -17.21
CA ALA A 213 2.30 25.54 -15.80
C ALA A 213 3.13 24.67 -14.82
N VAL A 214 3.55 23.48 -15.27
CA VAL A 214 4.31 22.51 -14.49
C VAL A 214 5.57 22.10 -15.25
N THR A 215 6.72 22.07 -14.57
CA THR A 215 7.95 21.45 -15.07
C THR A 215 8.28 20.22 -14.24
N LEU A 216 8.43 19.07 -14.90
CA LEU A 216 8.84 17.82 -14.27
C LEU A 216 10.37 17.76 -14.12
N ILE A 217 10.83 17.26 -12.98
CA ILE A 217 12.24 16.90 -12.74
C ILE A 217 12.32 15.56 -12.01
N GLU A 218 13.41 14.82 -12.23
CA GLU A 218 13.65 13.52 -11.59
C GLU A 218 14.93 13.50 -10.73
N THR A 219 15.88 14.37 -11.05
CA THR A 219 17.26 14.33 -10.52
C THR A 219 17.80 15.70 -10.12
N VAL A 220 18.91 15.70 -9.37
CA VAL A 220 19.66 16.94 -9.06
C VAL A 220 20.18 17.60 -10.34
N ASP A 221 20.57 16.82 -11.35
CA ASP A 221 21.05 17.36 -12.62
C ASP A 221 19.95 18.09 -13.40
N ASP A 222 18.69 17.66 -13.27
CA ASP A 222 17.54 18.39 -13.83
C ASP A 222 17.42 19.77 -13.22
N VAL A 223 17.63 19.90 -11.89
CA VAL A 223 17.67 21.21 -11.21
C VAL A 223 18.71 22.11 -11.85
N GLY A 224 19.86 21.54 -12.23
CA GLY A 224 20.93 22.17 -12.99
C GLY A 224 20.49 22.81 -14.32
N ARG A 225 19.48 22.24 -14.98
CA ARG A 225 19.00 22.64 -16.30
C ARG A 225 17.78 23.57 -16.28
N LEU A 226 17.15 23.78 -15.11
CA LEU A 226 15.94 24.59 -14.99
C LEU A 226 16.18 26.06 -15.33
N SER A 227 15.41 26.59 -16.28
CA SER A 227 15.44 27.99 -16.69
C SER A 227 14.02 28.55 -16.77
N PHE A 228 13.81 29.71 -16.16
CA PHE A 228 12.51 30.39 -16.11
C PHE A 228 12.65 31.87 -16.42
N PRO A 229 11.62 32.53 -16.97
CA PRO A 229 11.63 33.98 -17.16
C PRO A 229 11.90 34.74 -15.85
N ALA A 230 12.56 35.89 -15.95
CA ALA A 230 12.83 36.74 -14.79
C ALA A 230 11.52 37.12 -14.07
N GLY A 231 11.54 37.03 -12.73
CA GLY A 231 10.37 37.32 -11.90
C GLY A 231 9.37 36.17 -11.77
N THR A 232 9.63 35.00 -12.36
CA THR A 232 8.78 33.81 -12.17
C THR A 232 8.84 33.37 -10.71
N VAL A 233 7.69 33.33 -10.04
CA VAL A 233 7.58 32.80 -8.67
C VAL A 233 7.44 31.29 -8.74
N LEU A 234 8.32 30.56 -8.06
CA LEU A 234 8.37 29.11 -8.12
C LEU A 234 7.72 28.46 -6.89
N SER A 235 7.23 27.25 -7.09
CA SER A 235 6.87 26.33 -6.03
C SER A 235 7.21 24.92 -6.45
N TYR A 236 7.27 23.98 -5.50
CA TYR A 236 7.42 22.58 -5.84
C TYR A 236 6.38 21.70 -5.15
N THR A 237 6.16 20.53 -5.73
CA THR A 237 5.40 19.42 -5.18
C THR A 237 6.09 18.11 -5.58
N SER A 238 5.72 16.97 -4.99
CA SER A 238 6.32 15.69 -5.35
C SER A 238 5.30 14.58 -5.55
N GLN A 239 5.68 13.58 -6.34
CA GLN A 239 5.04 12.27 -6.35
C GLN A 239 5.10 11.64 -4.93
N THR A 240 4.04 10.94 -4.55
CA THR A 240 3.81 10.42 -3.19
C THR A 240 4.66 9.19 -2.83
N THR A 241 5.24 8.52 -3.84
CA THR A 241 5.95 7.23 -3.74
C THR A 241 7.46 7.31 -3.95
N LEU A 242 8.04 8.50 -3.86
CA LEU A 242 9.48 8.70 -4.06
C LEU A 242 10.32 8.24 -2.87
N SER A 243 11.62 8.09 -3.12
CA SER A 243 12.65 7.93 -2.09
C SER A 243 12.72 9.21 -1.26
N VAL A 244 12.57 9.07 0.06
CA VAL A 244 12.61 10.23 0.98
C VAL A 244 13.96 10.94 0.91
N ASP A 245 15.06 10.18 0.84
CA ASP A 245 16.41 10.74 0.80
C ASP A 245 16.72 11.40 -0.54
N ASP A 246 16.40 10.75 -1.66
CA ASP A 246 16.71 11.31 -2.98
C ASP A 246 15.90 12.59 -3.22
N THR A 247 14.64 12.59 -2.80
CA THR A 247 13.79 13.79 -2.87
C THR A 247 14.34 14.90 -1.98
N ARG A 248 14.84 14.59 -0.78
CA ARG A 248 15.50 15.59 0.08
C ARG A 248 16.68 16.25 -0.65
N THR A 249 17.54 15.47 -1.30
CA THR A 249 18.70 16.01 -2.05
C THR A 249 18.26 16.90 -3.22
N ILE A 250 17.19 16.54 -3.93
CA ILE A 250 16.63 17.38 -5.01
C ILE A 250 16.06 18.69 -4.45
N VAL A 251 15.33 18.62 -3.32
CA VAL A 251 14.77 19.80 -2.66
C VAL A 251 15.86 20.73 -2.13
N GLU A 252 16.94 20.19 -1.57
CA GLU A 252 18.11 20.98 -1.15
C GLU A 252 18.73 21.72 -2.36
N ALA A 253 18.95 21.04 -3.48
CA ALA A 253 19.45 21.65 -4.71
C ALA A 253 18.49 22.73 -5.25
N LEU A 254 17.19 22.48 -5.25
CA LEU A 254 16.17 23.46 -5.64
C LEU A 254 16.21 24.70 -4.76
N THR A 255 16.34 24.52 -3.44
CA THR A 255 16.35 25.63 -2.48
C THR A 255 17.62 26.47 -2.60
N VAL A 256 18.76 25.84 -2.88
CA VAL A 256 20.02 26.55 -3.14
C VAL A 256 19.92 27.37 -4.43
N ARG A 257 19.37 26.80 -5.50
CA ARG A 257 19.26 27.48 -6.80
C ARG A 257 18.17 28.55 -6.82
N PHE A 258 17.06 28.30 -6.14
CA PHE A 258 15.88 29.17 -6.10
C PHE A 258 15.49 29.43 -4.64
N PRO A 259 16.17 30.34 -3.93
CA PRO A 259 15.94 30.58 -2.50
C PRO A 259 14.51 30.98 -2.12
N ASP A 260 13.78 31.60 -3.06
CA ASP A 260 12.39 32.04 -2.87
C ASP A 260 11.35 30.97 -3.28
N ILE A 261 11.77 29.74 -3.63
CA ILE A 261 10.86 28.67 -4.01
C ILE A 261 9.92 28.31 -2.86
N VAL A 262 8.62 28.25 -3.14
CA VAL A 262 7.63 27.98 -2.10
C VAL A 262 7.41 26.46 -1.95
N PRO A 263 7.67 25.88 -0.77
CA PRO A 263 7.45 24.46 -0.51
C PRO A 263 5.95 24.13 -0.38
N PRO A 264 5.58 22.84 -0.47
CA PRO A 264 4.23 22.40 -0.12
C PRO A 264 3.99 22.61 1.39
N HIS A 265 2.73 22.72 1.82
CA HIS A 265 2.40 22.97 3.22
C HIS A 265 2.82 21.84 4.16
N LYS A 266 2.84 20.62 3.64
CA LYS A 266 3.36 19.40 4.27
C LYS A 266 3.98 18.55 3.17
N SER A 267 4.90 17.64 3.54
CA SER A 267 5.47 16.69 2.60
C SER A 267 4.39 15.99 1.76
N ASP A 268 4.68 15.83 0.48
CA ASP A 268 3.83 15.13 -0.48
C ASP A 268 4.12 13.63 -0.53
N ILE A 269 5.34 13.22 -0.17
CA ILE A 269 5.65 11.82 0.10
C ILE A 269 4.74 11.35 1.24
N CYS A 270 3.91 10.35 0.94
CA CYS A 270 2.88 9.94 1.88
C CYS A 270 3.46 9.20 3.09
N TYR A 271 2.64 9.09 4.15
CA TYR A 271 3.02 8.40 5.37
C TYR A 271 3.43 6.93 5.09
N ALA A 272 2.69 6.26 4.20
CA ALA A 272 2.91 4.84 3.91
C ALA A 272 4.28 4.59 3.27
N THR A 273 4.68 5.45 2.33
CA THR A 273 6.01 5.43 1.71
C THR A 273 7.10 5.68 2.75
N THR A 274 6.95 6.76 3.53
CA THR A 274 7.91 7.15 4.57
C THR A 274 8.11 6.03 5.60
N ASN A 275 7.03 5.46 6.12
CA ASN A 275 7.08 4.44 7.16
C ASN A 275 7.66 3.11 6.65
N ARG A 276 7.31 2.68 5.43
CA ARG A 276 7.85 1.45 4.84
C ARG A 276 9.35 1.60 4.57
N GLN A 277 9.80 2.75 4.08
CA GLN A 277 11.25 3.02 3.91
C GLN A 277 11.97 3.03 5.26
N ALA A 278 11.35 3.59 6.32
CA ALA A 278 11.91 3.55 7.67
C ALA A 278 12.00 2.11 8.22
N ALA A 279 10.98 1.27 7.99
CA ALA A 279 11.02 -0.14 8.38
C ALA A 279 12.14 -0.91 7.65
N VAL A 280 12.30 -0.68 6.34
CA VAL A 280 13.40 -1.26 5.56
C VAL A 280 14.76 -0.81 6.10
N ARG A 281 14.92 0.48 6.41
CA ARG A 281 16.15 1.03 6.98
C ARG A 281 16.55 0.38 8.30
N GLU A 282 15.58 0.05 9.14
CA GLU A 282 15.82 -0.60 10.43
C GLU A 282 16.23 -2.07 10.28
N VAL A 283 15.77 -2.75 9.22
CA VAL A 283 15.96 -4.20 9.02
C VAL A 283 17.16 -4.51 8.12
N ALA A 284 17.35 -3.76 7.04
CA ALA A 284 18.36 -4.04 6.01
C ALA A 284 19.80 -4.23 6.56
N PRO A 285 20.29 -3.46 7.55
CA PRO A 285 21.63 -3.66 8.10
C PRO A 285 21.82 -4.96 8.92
N LYS A 286 20.73 -5.69 9.21
CA LYS A 286 20.70 -6.83 10.15
C LYS A 286 20.48 -8.17 9.45
N VAL A 287 20.41 -8.19 8.13
CA VAL A 287 20.02 -9.38 7.35
C VAL A 287 21.00 -9.66 6.22
N ASP A 288 21.13 -10.93 5.85
CA ASP A 288 22.01 -11.38 4.77
C ASP A 288 21.39 -11.12 3.39
N ALA A 289 20.06 -11.10 3.31
CA ALA A 289 19.29 -10.77 2.12
C ALA A 289 17.97 -10.07 2.48
N MET A 290 17.47 -9.23 1.58
CA MET A 290 16.19 -8.53 1.68
C MET A 290 15.30 -8.93 0.51
N LEU A 291 14.08 -9.36 0.80
CA LEU A 291 13.02 -9.57 -0.17
C LEU A 291 11.98 -8.46 -0.05
N VAL A 292 11.75 -7.77 -1.16
CA VAL A 292 10.66 -6.80 -1.30
C VAL A 292 9.59 -7.42 -2.17
N VAL A 293 8.42 -7.65 -1.60
CA VAL A 293 7.26 -8.14 -2.34
C VAL A 293 6.61 -6.98 -3.08
N GLY A 294 6.59 -7.03 -4.41
CA GLY A 294 5.98 -5.99 -5.24
C GLY A 294 6.25 -6.14 -6.73
N ALA A 295 5.45 -5.45 -7.54
CA ALA A 295 5.57 -5.47 -8.99
C ALA A 295 6.69 -4.55 -9.50
N PRO A 296 7.35 -4.87 -10.64
CA PRO A 296 8.40 -4.01 -11.23
C PRO A 296 7.94 -2.59 -11.58
N ASN A 297 6.66 -2.40 -11.94
CA ASN A 297 6.03 -1.11 -12.23
C ASN A 297 5.59 -0.34 -10.97
N SER A 298 5.77 -0.89 -9.76
CA SER A 298 5.43 -0.22 -8.50
C SER A 298 6.57 0.68 -8.03
N SER A 299 6.44 2.01 -8.22
CA SER A 299 7.43 3.00 -7.79
C SER A 299 7.84 2.81 -6.32
N ASN A 300 6.86 2.69 -5.42
CA ASN A 300 7.14 2.49 -3.99
C ASN A 300 7.94 1.21 -3.73
N SER A 301 7.59 0.09 -4.37
CA SER A 301 8.28 -1.19 -4.15
C SER A 301 9.74 -1.12 -4.64
N GLN A 302 9.98 -0.47 -5.77
CA GLN A 302 11.34 -0.22 -6.26
C GLN A 302 12.15 0.64 -5.27
N ARG A 303 11.55 1.70 -4.71
CA ARG A 303 12.21 2.53 -3.69
C ARG A 303 12.60 1.69 -2.46
N LEU A 304 11.76 0.75 -2.01
CA LEU A 304 12.10 -0.12 -0.87
C LEU A 304 13.33 -1.00 -1.18
N ARG A 305 13.43 -1.57 -2.38
CA ARG A 305 14.61 -2.36 -2.79
C ARG A 305 15.87 -1.51 -2.81
N GLU A 306 15.77 -0.30 -3.35
CA GLU A 306 16.90 0.63 -3.43
C GLU A 306 17.34 1.14 -2.07
N VAL A 307 16.40 1.41 -1.15
CA VAL A 307 16.71 1.73 0.25
C VAL A 307 17.41 0.55 0.90
N ALA A 308 16.93 -0.69 0.74
CA ALA A 308 17.60 -1.87 1.32
C ALA A 308 19.07 -1.98 0.86
N ALA A 309 19.33 -1.78 -0.44
CA ALA A 309 20.68 -1.80 -0.99
C ALA A 309 21.56 -0.67 -0.42
N ARG A 310 21.02 0.55 -0.30
CA ARG A 310 21.73 1.71 0.25
C ARG A 310 22.06 1.55 1.73
N GLU A 311 21.21 0.88 2.49
CA GLU A 311 21.40 0.63 3.93
C GLU A 311 22.27 -0.61 4.22
N GLY A 312 22.98 -1.13 3.22
CA GLY A 312 24.01 -2.15 3.40
C GLY A 312 23.61 -3.58 3.08
N CYS A 313 22.37 -3.84 2.64
CA CYS A 313 21.96 -5.17 2.19
C CYS A 313 22.24 -5.34 0.69
N ALA A 314 23.43 -5.85 0.34
CA ALA A 314 23.82 -6.04 -1.06
C ALA A 314 22.91 -7.02 -1.83
N ARG A 315 22.28 -7.98 -1.13
CA ARG A 315 21.34 -8.96 -1.69
C ARG A 315 19.89 -8.50 -1.49
N ALA A 316 19.50 -7.44 -2.19
CA ALA A 316 18.13 -6.90 -2.15
C ALA A 316 17.36 -7.23 -3.45
N PHE A 317 16.30 -8.03 -3.32
CA PHE A 317 15.52 -8.52 -4.46
C PHE A 317 14.10 -7.95 -4.45
N LEU A 318 13.60 -7.62 -5.64
CA LEU A 318 12.18 -7.35 -5.85
C LEU A 318 11.56 -8.60 -6.48
N ILE A 319 10.56 -9.17 -5.82
CA ILE A 319 9.87 -10.39 -6.27
C ILE A 319 8.37 -10.17 -6.19
N GLN A 320 7.59 -10.78 -7.09
CA GLN A 320 6.13 -10.64 -7.07
C GLN A 320 5.48 -11.70 -6.19
N ARG A 321 6.09 -12.89 -6.10
CA ARG A 321 5.55 -14.02 -5.33
C ARG A 321 6.62 -15.08 -5.05
N ALA A 322 6.27 -16.16 -4.33
CA ALA A 322 7.23 -17.17 -3.92
C ALA A 322 7.79 -18.00 -5.09
N SER A 323 7.05 -18.15 -6.20
CA SER A 323 7.58 -18.81 -7.40
C SER A 323 8.75 -18.06 -8.05
N ASP A 324 8.93 -16.78 -7.74
CA ASP A 324 10.00 -15.95 -8.30
C ASP A 324 11.30 -16.04 -7.46
N LEU A 325 11.30 -16.82 -6.37
CA LEU A 325 12.47 -16.97 -5.50
C LEU A 325 13.62 -17.65 -6.24
N ASP A 326 14.72 -16.92 -6.37
CA ASP A 326 16.01 -17.49 -6.79
C ASP A 326 16.71 -18.10 -5.57
N TRP A 327 16.50 -19.41 -5.38
CA TRP A 327 17.10 -20.15 -4.26
C TRP A 327 18.63 -20.18 -4.30
N ALA A 328 19.24 -20.12 -5.48
CA ALA A 328 20.70 -20.08 -5.60
C ALA A 328 21.24 -18.73 -5.12
N ALA A 329 20.56 -17.63 -5.49
CA ALA A 329 20.90 -16.29 -5.00
C ALA A 329 20.61 -16.10 -3.50
N LEU A 330 19.89 -17.03 -2.86
CA LEU A 330 19.52 -17.05 -1.44
C LEU A 330 20.26 -18.12 -0.64
N ASP A 331 21.21 -18.84 -1.25
CA ASP A 331 21.99 -19.85 -0.56
C ASP A 331 22.84 -19.25 0.59
N GLY A 332 23.03 -20.04 1.63
CA GLY A 332 23.87 -19.71 2.79
C GLY A 332 23.37 -18.58 3.71
N ILE A 333 22.18 -18.02 3.51
CA ILE A 333 21.64 -17.00 4.43
C ILE A 333 21.27 -17.60 5.78
N ALA A 334 21.55 -16.87 6.86
CA ALA A 334 21.10 -17.17 8.21
C ALA A 334 19.98 -16.23 8.65
N THR A 335 19.94 -15.01 8.12
CA THR A 335 18.91 -14.00 8.39
C THR A 335 18.36 -13.41 7.10
N LEU A 336 17.04 -13.42 6.95
CA LEU A 336 16.29 -12.89 5.82
C LEU A 336 15.41 -11.74 6.28
N GLY A 337 15.47 -10.59 5.60
CA GLY A 337 14.48 -9.53 5.79
C GLY A 337 13.38 -9.63 4.75
N ILE A 338 12.13 -9.46 5.17
CA ILE A 338 10.97 -9.44 4.26
C ILE A 338 10.18 -8.15 4.49
N THR A 339 9.85 -7.47 3.39
CA THR A 339 8.93 -6.34 3.36
C THR A 339 8.02 -6.45 2.14
N ALA A 340 7.01 -5.58 2.07
CA ALA A 340 6.07 -5.54 0.96
C ALA A 340 5.74 -4.10 0.60
N GLY A 341 5.68 -3.83 -0.71
CA GLY A 341 5.23 -2.56 -1.24
C GLY A 341 3.78 -2.25 -0.89
N ALA A 342 3.39 -0.98 -1.00
CA ALA A 342 2.06 -0.50 -0.64
C ALA A 342 0.91 -1.19 -1.40
N SER A 343 1.19 -1.82 -2.54
CA SER A 343 0.22 -2.53 -3.39
C SER A 343 0.30 -4.05 -3.28
N ALA A 344 1.15 -4.61 -2.42
CA ALA A 344 1.30 -6.05 -2.25
C ALA A 344 0.41 -6.58 -1.11
N PRO A 345 -0.49 -7.54 -1.37
CA PRO A 345 -1.32 -8.15 -0.34
C PRO A 345 -0.50 -9.06 0.59
N GLU A 346 -0.95 -9.21 1.84
CA GLU A 346 -0.25 -9.99 2.87
C GLU A 346 -0.11 -11.47 2.49
N VAL A 347 -1.09 -12.03 1.77
CA VAL A 347 -1.04 -13.44 1.30
C VAL A 347 0.22 -13.76 0.49
N LEU A 348 0.80 -12.80 -0.25
CA LEU A 348 2.04 -13.01 -0.99
C LEU A 348 3.28 -13.02 -0.07
N VAL A 349 3.22 -12.29 1.04
CA VAL A 349 4.25 -12.32 2.08
C VAL A 349 4.21 -13.67 2.80
N GLU A 350 3.01 -14.14 3.14
CA GLU A 350 2.77 -15.45 3.74
C GLU A 350 3.23 -16.59 2.80
N GLU A 351 2.89 -16.51 1.51
CA GLU A 351 3.35 -17.47 0.47
C GLU A 351 4.89 -17.61 0.49
N ILE A 352 5.62 -16.51 0.64
CA ILE A 352 7.10 -16.52 0.70
C ILE A 352 7.58 -17.13 2.01
N ILE A 353 7.00 -16.75 3.15
CA ILE A 353 7.38 -17.32 4.47
C ILE A 353 7.17 -18.84 4.46
N ASP A 354 6.05 -19.32 3.92
CA ASP A 354 5.74 -20.75 3.80
C ASP A 354 6.75 -21.47 2.88
N ALA A 355 7.16 -20.84 1.78
CA ALA A 355 8.18 -21.41 0.89
C ALA A 355 9.54 -21.58 1.59
N PHE A 356 9.89 -20.69 2.53
CA PHE A 356 11.07 -20.86 3.39
C PHE A 356 10.83 -21.89 4.49
N ALA A 357 9.66 -21.92 5.13
CA ALA A 357 9.32 -22.90 6.17
C ALA A 357 9.35 -24.35 5.66
N ALA A 358 9.11 -24.56 4.36
CA ALA A 358 9.28 -25.87 3.72
C ALA A 358 10.74 -26.35 3.61
N ARG A 359 11.73 -25.46 3.79
CA ARG A 359 13.16 -25.72 3.59
C ARG A 359 14.02 -25.46 4.84
N TYR A 360 13.53 -24.66 5.79
CA TYR A 360 14.26 -24.19 6.96
C TYR A 360 13.42 -24.33 8.24
N ASP A 361 14.10 -24.45 9.38
CA ASP A 361 13.51 -24.20 10.69
C ASP A 361 13.43 -22.67 10.90
N VAL A 362 12.28 -22.10 10.54
CA VAL A 362 12.06 -20.65 10.45
C VAL A 362 11.62 -20.07 11.80
N SER A 363 12.29 -19.00 12.23
CA SER A 363 11.80 -18.11 13.29
C SER A 363 11.45 -16.74 12.70
N VAL A 364 10.25 -16.22 12.97
CA VAL A 364 9.80 -14.93 12.44
C VAL A 364 9.75 -13.90 13.57
N GLU A 365 10.45 -12.78 13.40
CA GLU A 365 10.41 -11.63 14.29
C GLU A 365 9.89 -10.40 13.52
N THR A 366 8.83 -9.77 14.02
CA THR A 366 8.32 -8.52 13.42
C THR A 366 9.06 -7.32 13.99
N VAL A 367 9.70 -6.54 13.11
CA VAL A 367 10.38 -5.29 13.46
C VAL A 367 9.45 -4.12 13.16
N ARG A 368 8.82 -3.58 14.20
CA ARG A 368 7.84 -2.48 14.10
C ARG A 368 8.49 -1.13 14.34
N THR A 369 8.43 -0.24 13.34
CA THR A 369 8.96 1.13 13.42
C THR A 369 7.86 2.18 13.54
N ALA A 370 6.62 1.85 13.16
CA ALA A 370 5.47 2.75 13.24
C ALA A 370 4.14 1.99 13.39
N GLU A 371 3.11 2.71 13.85
CA GLU A 371 1.72 2.28 13.80
C GLU A 371 0.94 3.12 12.79
N GLU A 372 0.19 2.46 11.90
CA GLU A 372 -0.64 3.10 10.89
C GLU A 372 -2.12 2.90 11.26
N THR A 373 -2.83 3.98 11.59
CA THR A 373 -4.25 3.96 12.00
C THR A 373 -5.16 4.73 11.04
N ILE A 374 -4.60 5.17 9.91
CA ILE A 374 -5.31 5.97 8.91
C ILE A 374 -6.23 5.07 8.10
N ALA A 375 -7.47 5.51 7.90
CA ALA A 375 -8.42 4.93 6.97
C ALA A 375 -9.07 6.05 6.13
N PHE A 376 -9.45 5.75 4.90
CA PHE A 376 -10.07 6.72 4.00
C PHE A 376 -11.51 6.34 3.67
N THR A 377 -12.41 7.33 3.72
CA THR A 377 -13.83 7.10 3.43
C THR A 377 -14.07 6.75 1.97
N LEU A 378 -15.01 5.83 1.72
CA LEU A 378 -15.46 5.46 0.38
C LEU A 378 -16.24 6.57 -0.33
N PRO A 379 -16.35 6.54 -1.67
CA PRO A 379 -17.25 7.40 -2.44
C PRO A 379 -18.70 7.28 -1.97
N ARG A 380 -19.45 8.39 -2.01
CA ARG A 380 -20.84 8.43 -1.52
C ARG A 380 -21.74 7.28 -2.03
N PRO A 381 -21.71 6.89 -3.32
CA PRO A 381 -22.55 5.80 -3.82
C PRO A 381 -22.29 4.42 -3.19
N LEU A 382 -21.17 4.23 -2.49
CA LEU A 382 -20.74 2.95 -1.92
C LEU A 382 -20.74 2.93 -0.38
N ARG A 383 -20.95 4.07 0.29
CA ARG A 383 -20.82 4.16 1.77
C ARG A 383 -21.80 3.27 2.52
N ASP A 384 -23.05 3.25 2.09
CA ASP A 384 -24.12 2.51 2.78
C ASP A 384 -23.94 0.98 2.69
N MET A 385 -23.01 0.49 1.86
CA MET A 385 -22.69 -0.92 1.75
C MET A 385 -21.60 -1.37 2.72
N ALA A 386 -20.67 -0.49 3.07
CA ALA A 386 -19.63 -0.81 4.04
C ALA A 386 -20.21 -1.06 5.44
N ASP A 387 -21.26 -0.31 5.80
CA ASP A 387 -21.95 -0.46 7.10
C ASP A 387 -22.80 -1.73 7.20
N GLN A 388 -23.05 -2.44 6.09
CA GLN A 388 -23.88 -3.65 6.04
C GLN A 388 -23.09 -4.96 6.15
N GLY A 389 -21.79 -4.90 6.47
CA GLY A 389 -20.95 -6.09 6.63
C GLY A 389 -20.57 -6.72 5.28
N GLY A 390 -20.01 -5.91 4.37
CA GLY A 390 -19.37 -6.42 3.16
C GLY A 390 -18.33 -7.51 3.46
N PRO A 391 -17.96 -8.34 2.47
CA PRO A 391 -17.10 -9.51 2.69
C PRO A 391 -15.79 -9.11 3.37
N GLU A 392 -15.41 -9.81 4.44
CA GLU A 392 -14.08 -9.69 5.04
C GLU A 392 -13.04 -10.08 3.97
N LEU A 393 -12.16 -9.13 3.62
CA LEU A 393 -11.03 -9.31 2.70
C LEU A 393 -9.89 -10.10 3.36
#